data_AF-A0A9E5MV94-F1
#
_entry.id   AF-A0A9E5MV94-F1
#
_cell.length_a   1.000
_cell.length_b   1.000
_cell.length_c   1.000
_cell.angle_alpha   90.00
_cell.angle_beta   90.00
_cell.angle_gamma   90.00
#
_symmetry.space_group_name_H-M   'P 1'
#
loop_
_entity.id
_entity.type
_entity.pdbx_description
1 polymer ?
#
loop_
_entity_poly.entity_id
_entity_poly.type
_entity_poly.pdbx_seq_one_letter_code
_entity_poly.pdbx_strand_id
1 'polypeptide(L)' 'TSILIIERKIPRSIEGSPAQGRAMEEPVRFDLMTNGTDCVLVDSRDGSRYLLAATVCTAAEGAN' A
#
# COMPACT_ATOMS: atom_id res chain seq x y z
N THR A 1 5.32 -0.50 12.64
CA THR A 1 4.53 -1.10 11.55
C THR A 1 4.94 -0.49 10.23
N SER A 2 5.22 -1.31 9.22
CA SER A 2 5.60 -0.87 7.88
C SER A 2 4.36 -0.87 6.98
N ILE A 3 4.05 0.26 6.34
CA ILE A 3 2.85 0.45 5.53
C ILE A 3 3.25 0.83 4.10
N LEU A 4 2.62 0.20 3.11
CA LEU A 4 2.69 0.57 1.71
C LEU A 4 1.38 1.26 1.31
N ILE A 5 1.48 2.46 0.72
CA ILE A 5 0.33 3.21 0.23
C ILE A 5 0.48 3.36 -1.28
N ILE A 6 -0.53 2.91 -2.04
CA ILE A 6 -0.60 3.11 -3.49
C ILE A 6 -1.55 4.26 -3.77
N GLU A 7 -0.98 5.41 -4.13
CA GLU A 7 -1.73 6.59 -4.53
C GLU A 7 -2.07 6.56 -6.02
N ARG A 8 -3.27 7.01 -6.36
CA ARG A 8 -3.68 7.18 -7.76
C ARG A 8 -3.21 8.53 -8.28
N LYS A 9 -2.61 8.52 -9.47
CA LYS A 9 -2.35 9.76 -10.21
C LYS A 9 -3.67 10.36 -10.66
N ILE A 10 -4.00 11.54 -10.16
CA ILE A 10 -5.22 12.26 -10.57
C ILE A 10 -5.04 12.75 -12.02
N PRO A 11 -5.96 12.41 -12.95
CA PRO A 11 -5.93 12.92 -14.31
C PRO A 11 -6.01 14.44 -14.32
N ARG A 12 -5.25 15.09 -15.20
CA ARG A 12 -5.30 16.54 -15.39
C ARG A 12 -6.21 16.87 -16.58
N SER A 13 -6.91 17.99 -16.48
CA SER A 13 -7.64 18.62 -17.58
C SER A 13 -6.68 19.11 -18.66
N ILE A 14 -7.23 19.52 -19.80
CA ILE A 14 -6.45 20.10 -20.90
C ILE A 14 -5.73 21.39 -20.48
N GLU A 15 -6.26 22.13 -19.50
CA GLU A 15 -5.62 23.30 -18.90
C GLU A 15 -4.56 22.94 -17.83
N GLY A 16 -4.30 21.65 -17.59
CA GLY A 16 -3.31 21.18 -16.62
C GLY A 16 -3.77 21.20 -15.15
N SER A 17 -4.98 21.69 -14.87
CA SER A 17 -5.62 21.58 -13.55
C SER A 17 -6.10 20.15 -13.28
N PRO A 18 -6.21 19.67 -12.03
CA PRO A 18 -6.87 18.38 -11.77
C PRO A 18 -8.26 18.35 -12.44
N ALA A 19 -8.59 17.29 -13.16
CA ALA A 19 -9.90 17.15 -13.81
C ALA A 19 -11.02 17.37 -12.78
N GLN A 20 -12.02 18.20 -13.12
CA GLN A 20 -13.06 18.61 -12.18
C GLN A 20 -13.80 17.40 -11.60
N GLY A 21 -13.80 17.29 -10.27
CA GLY A 21 -14.37 16.19 -9.49
C GLY A 21 -13.54 15.93 -8.25
N ARG A 22 -14.16 15.49 -7.16
CA ARG A 22 -13.41 15.03 -5.97
C ARG A 22 -13.16 13.53 -6.12
N ALA A 23 -11.89 13.13 -6.18
CA ALA A 23 -11.52 11.75 -5.95
C ALA A 23 -11.76 11.45 -4.46
N MET A 24 -12.93 10.91 -4.13
CA MET A 24 -13.32 10.57 -2.75
C MET A 24 -12.83 9.17 -2.34
N GLU A 25 -12.26 8.41 -3.28
CA GLU A 25 -11.70 7.08 -2.98
C GLU A 25 -10.44 7.22 -2.12
N GLU A 26 -10.41 6.52 -1.00
CA GLU A 26 -9.20 6.42 -0.19
C GLU A 26 -8.09 5.67 -0.95
N PRO A 27 -6.82 6.07 -0.79
CA PRO A 27 -5.68 5.32 -1.32
C PRO A 27 -5.69 3.88 -0.81
N VAL A 28 -5.24 2.96 -1.65
CA VAL A 28 -5.10 1.57 -1.22
C VAL A 28 -3.93 1.47 -0.24
N ARG A 29 -4.18 0.86 0.92
CA ARG A 29 -3.19 0.66 1.97
C ARG A 29 -2.92 -0.83 2.15
N PHE A 30 -1.65 -1.16 2.32
CA PHE A 30 -1.20 -2.50 2.63
C PHE A 30 -0.32 -2.48 3.86
N ASP A 31 -0.59 -3.40 4.79
CA ASP A 31 0.31 -3.67 5.90
C ASP A 31 1.32 -4.73 5.48
N LEU A 32 2.60 -4.45 5.71
CA LEU A 32 3.66 -5.43 5.52
C LEU A 32 3.79 -6.28 6.77
N MET A 33 3.53 -7.57 6.62
CA MET A 33 3.70 -8.58 7.66
C MET A 33 4.84 -9.53 7.30
N THR A 34 5.52 -10.02 8.33
CA THR A 34 6.48 -11.13 8.22
C THR A 34 6.00 -12.28 9.09
N ASN A 35 6.07 -13.51 8.58
CA ASN A 35 5.87 -14.74 9.38
C ASN A 35 7.21 -15.41 9.76
N GLY A 36 8.33 -14.71 9.57
CA GLY A 36 9.69 -15.20 9.82
C GLY A 36 10.47 -15.52 8.55
N THR A 37 9.83 -16.05 7.50
CA THR A 37 10.48 -16.36 6.21
C THR A 37 9.82 -15.67 5.03
N ASP A 38 8.51 -15.48 5.11
CA ASP A 38 7.71 -14.90 4.03
C ASP A 38 7.37 -13.44 4.33
N CYS A 39 7.45 -12.65 3.28
CA CYS A 39 6.96 -11.29 3.21
C CYS A 39 5.53 -11.30 2.65
N VAL A 40 4.56 -10.77 3.41
CA VAL A 40 3.17 -10.72 2.97
C VAL A 40 2.65 -9.29 3.05
N LEU A 41 2.08 -8.80 1.95
CA LEU A 41 1.25 -7.60 1.95
C LEU A 41 -0.19 -7.99 2.25
N VAL A 42 -0.82 -7.32 3.21
CA VAL A 42 -2.22 -7.49 3.55
C VAL A 42 -2.99 -6.24 3.14
N ASP A 43 -3.96 -6.36 2.23
CA ASP A 43 -4.84 -5.24 1.84
C ASP A 43 -5.76 -4.88 3.01
N SER A 44 -5.72 -3.62 3.43
CA SER A 44 -6.45 -3.17 4.61
C SER A 44 -7.97 -3.13 4.42
N ARG A 45 -8.45 -3.21 3.18
CA ARG A 45 -9.89 -3.07 2.84
C ARG A 45 -10.64 -4.38 2.96
N ASP A 46 -10.02 -5.48 2.54
CA ASP A 46 -10.66 -6.79 2.44
C ASP A 46 -9.85 -7.93 3.12
N GLY A 47 -8.63 -7.64 3.60
CA GLY A 47 -7.75 -8.62 4.21
C GLY A 47 -7.06 -9.56 3.22
N SER A 48 -7.16 -9.32 1.92
CA SER A 48 -6.50 -10.11 0.87
C SER A 48 -4.98 -10.12 1.08
N ARG A 49 -4.36 -11.29 0.85
CA ARG A 49 -2.94 -11.52 1.13
C ARG A 49 -2.15 -11.72 -0.16
N TYR A 50 -1.03 -11.02 -0.28
CA TYR A 50 -0.15 -11.07 -1.44
C TYR A 50 1.27 -11.41 -1.00
N LEU A 51 1.76 -12.57 -1.44
CA LEU A 51 3.13 -13.03 -1.15
C LEU A 51 4.15 -12.26 -2.00
N LEU A 52 5.19 -11.73 -1.36
CA LEU A 52 6.32 -11.11 -2.06
C LEU A 52 7.43 -12.14 -2.30
N ALA A 53 7.37 -12.81 -3.44
CA ALA A 53 8.20 -13.99 -3.75
C ALA A 53 9.71 -13.72 -3.88
N ALA A 54 10.13 -12.47 -4.13
CA ALA A 54 11.53 -12.11 -4.37
C ALA A 54 12.00 -11.02 -3.41
N THR A 55 11.59 -11.11 -2.15
CA THR A 55 11.85 -10.10 -1.12
C THR A 55 12.27 -10.77 0.19
N VAL A 56 13.23 -10.18 0.89
CA VAL A 56 13.62 -10.59 2.25
C VAL A 56 13.07 -9.57 3.23
N CYS A 57 12.30 -10.01 4.22
CA CYS A 57 11.76 -9.17 5.29
C CYS A 57 12.45 -9.49 6.59
N THR A 58 12.95 -8.47 7.26
CA THR A 58 13.50 -8.59 8.61
C THR A 58 12.49 -8.00 9.59
N ALA A 59 12.31 -8.65 10.74
CA ALA A 59 11.62 -8.01 11.84
C ALA A 59 12.38 -6.73 12.21
N ALA A 60 11.66 -5.63 12.39
CA ALA A 60 12.27 -4.42 12.92
C ALA A 60 12.64 -4.69 14.39
N GLU A 61 13.93 -4.70 14.72
CA GLU A 61 14.37 -4.72 16.11
C GLU A 61 13.84 -3.45 16.81
N GLY A 62 12.97 -3.63 17.81
CA GLY A 62 12.50 -2.52 18.65
C GLY A 62 10.99 -2.36 18.83
N ALA A 63 10.15 -3.34 18.50
CA ALA A 63 8.78 -3.35 19.00
C ALA A 63 8.76 -3.91 20.44
N ASN A 64 8.99 -3.03 21.42
CA ASN A 64 8.65 -3.26 22.84
C ASN A 64 7.14 -3.09 23.04
#